data_AF-A0A1I7ZJA7-F1
#
_entry.id   AF-A0A1I7ZJA7-F1
#
_cell.length_a   1.000
_cell.length_b   1.000
_cell.length_c   1.000
_cell.angle_alpha   90.00
_cell.angle_beta   90.00
_cell.angle_gamma   90.00
#
_symmetry.space_group_name_H-M   'P 1'
#
loop_
_entity.id
_entity.type
_entity.pdbx_description
1 polymer ?
#
loop_
_entity_poly.entity_id
_entity_poly.type
_entity_poly.pdbx_seq_one_letter_code
_entity_poly.pdbx_strand_id
1 'polypeptide(L)'
;MPAQFPTIWEKFSENYCFVENTYYAPVEGRVPDSASERKAGELIYYQWVPFILFGLIFLFMVPRMLWRSMNWKSGYQLSTVVSKFMGHRKCIAQNCKTVHNVHDQFWDTIRTRQNFRKARDLGSPLKKPQGLLKSSRTYYSSYLTSLYLGYKCLNVLNVIFQLHLLNIFVGSENPFWGFSVFWDLMTGRSWHLSGTFPRVVFCDVPYRSLGHETSGRSFANAYTIQCVLPINMFNEKIFVMLWLWLAVLVVINSINLVYWIIVGFWDELSVDFLREHLAYLKDELPDKKLPDDDEIFEFFDDTLHRDGVTVLRLLNDNSGSLATSQLISLLWQEHVKPQEKKDEKTKKENGQEENSQANTENANQQKSQAKEESAHQRKMEEQKKEEEIQAMHPSDSSVSTVSTDLQE
;
A
#
# COMPACT_ATOMS: atom_id res chain seq x y z
N MET A 1 3.98 39.83 46.81
CA MET A 1 5.06 40.85 46.85
C MET A 1 5.24 41.34 48.28
N PRO A 2 6.47 41.66 48.73
CA PRO A 2 6.69 42.29 50.03
C PRO A 2 6.01 43.67 50.10
N ALA A 3 5.40 44.00 51.25
CA ALA A 3 4.60 45.22 51.41
C ALA A 3 5.42 46.52 51.26
N GLN A 4 6.74 46.45 51.41
CA GLN A 4 7.66 47.57 51.30
C GLN A 4 8.00 47.99 49.86
N PHE A 5 7.60 47.23 48.84
CA PHE A 5 7.92 47.56 47.45
C PHE A 5 6.94 48.60 46.89
N PRO A 6 7.42 49.72 46.32
CA PRO A 6 6.54 50.66 45.64
C PRO A 6 6.00 50.04 44.33
N THR A 7 4.86 50.54 43.83
CA THR A 7 4.15 50.00 42.66
C THR A 7 5.02 49.87 41.39
N ILE A 8 6.04 50.71 41.22
CA ILE A 8 6.98 50.61 40.09
C ILE A 8 7.82 49.32 40.20
N TRP A 9 8.30 48.99 41.40
CA TRP A 9 9.07 47.78 41.67
C TRP A 9 8.21 46.52 41.60
N GLU A 10 6.93 46.61 41.94
CA GLU A 10 5.96 45.53 41.72
C GLU A 10 5.85 45.18 40.23
N LYS A 11 5.56 46.18 39.37
CA LYS A 11 5.46 45.99 37.91
C LYS A 11 6.78 45.53 37.28
N PHE A 12 7.90 46.05 37.76
CA PHE A 12 9.22 45.61 37.30
C PHE A 12 9.45 44.14 37.64
N SER A 13 9.20 43.74 38.89
CA SER A 13 9.41 42.36 39.35
C SER A 13 8.48 41.38 38.64
N GLU A 14 7.23 41.75 38.39
CA GLU A 14 6.28 40.95 37.61
C GLU A 14 6.78 40.69 36.18
N ASN A 15 7.18 41.75 35.46
CA ASN A 15 7.70 41.61 34.10
C ASN A 15 9.05 40.86 34.07
N TYR A 16 9.92 41.13 35.03
CA TYR A 16 11.21 40.46 35.14
C TYR A 16 11.03 38.96 35.33
N CYS A 17 10.19 38.55 36.28
CA CYS A 17 9.92 37.14 36.56
C CYS A 17 9.12 36.43 35.46
N PHE A 18 8.43 37.17 34.59
CA PHE A 18 7.80 36.59 33.41
C PHE A 18 8.81 36.28 32.30
N VAL A 19 9.79 37.16 32.10
CA VAL A 19 10.81 37.02 31.04
C VAL A 19 11.93 36.06 31.47
N GLU A 20 12.36 36.15 32.74
CA GLU A 20 13.39 35.27 33.26
C GLU A 20 12.86 33.91 33.70
N ASN A 21 13.76 32.93 33.77
CA ASN A 21 13.42 31.59 34.21
C ASN A 21 12.95 31.60 35.67
N THR A 22 11.84 30.92 35.92
CA THR A 22 11.35 30.63 37.27
C THR A 22 11.68 29.20 37.65
N TYR A 23 11.81 28.88 38.94
CA TYR A 23 12.09 27.52 39.40
C TYR A 23 11.00 27.00 40.33
N TYR A 24 10.81 25.69 40.32
CA TYR A 24 9.91 25.02 41.25
C TYR A 24 10.60 24.74 42.59
N ALA A 25 9.91 25.05 43.69
CA ALA A 25 10.25 24.54 45.02
C ALA A 25 8.96 24.24 45.80
N PRO A 26 8.96 23.27 46.74
CA PRO A 26 7.80 22.99 47.58
C PRO A 26 7.43 24.20 48.45
N VAL A 27 6.14 24.52 48.54
CA VAL A 27 5.64 25.69 49.30
C VAL A 27 5.87 25.53 50.81
N GLU A 28 5.72 24.31 51.32
CA GLU A 28 5.90 23.98 52.74
C GLU A 28 7.35 23.58 53.08
N GLY A 29 8.30 23.81 52.16
CA GLY A 29 9.71 23.44 52.28
C GLY A 29 10.66 24.62 52.30
N ARG A 30 11.94 24.34 52.54
CA ARG A 30 13.02 25.34 52.41
C ARG A 30 13.28 25.60 50.93
N VAL A 31 13.34 26.87 50.53
CA VAL A 31 13.87 27.26 49.22
C VAL A 31 15.37 26.94 49.20
N PRO A 32 15.88 26.16 48.22
CA PRO A 32 17.28 25.75 48.19
C PRO A 32 18.22 26.96 48.18
N ASP A 33 19.30 26.94 48.97
CA ASP A 33 20.27 28.06 49.02
C ASP A 33 21.26 28.01 47.86
N SER A 34 21.49 26.82 47.30
CA SER A 34 22.44 26.58 46.22
C SER A 34 21.88 27.05 44.89
N ALA A 35 22.61 27.92 44.19
CA ALA A 35 22.26 28.37 42.84
C ALA A 35 22.18 27.20 41.84
N SER A 36 22.96 26.13 42.05
CA SER A 36 22.94 24.95 41.20
C SER A 36 21.64 24.15 41.32
N GLU A 37 21.10 24.05 42.54
CA GLU A 37 19.82 23.36 42.79
C GLU A 37 18.64 24.15 42.26
N ARG A 38 18.65 25.49 42.41
CA ARG A 38 17.65 26.37 41.80
C ARG A 38 17.63 26.23 40.29
N LYS A 39 18.82 26.22 39.67
CA LYS A 39 18.98 26.05 38.22
C LYS A 39 18.47 24.70 37.72
N ALA A 40 18.64 23.63 38.51
CA ALA A 40 18.12 22.31 38.16
C ALA A 40 16.58 22.25 38.20
N GLY A 41 15.94 23.08 39.03
CA GLY A 41 14.48 23.20 39.12
C GLY A 41 13.86 24.25 38.19
N GLU A 42 14.63 24.86 37.29
CA GLU A 42 14.13 25.91 36.38
C GLU A 42 13.12 25.35 35.36
N LEU A 43 12.03 26.08 35.20
CA LEU A 43 10.90 25.79 34.31
C LEU A 43 11.07 26.59 33.03
N ILE A 44 11.91 26.14 32.10
CA ILE A 44 12.17 26.87 30.86
C ILE A 44 11.09 26.58 29.81
N TYR A 45 10.40 25.44 29.93
CA TYR A 45 9.58 24.87 28.88
C TYR A 45 8.37 25.72 28.47
N TYR A 46 7.73 26.46 29.39
CA TYR A 46 6.48 27.18 29.11
C TYR A 46 6.66 28.30 28.07
N GLN A 47 7.83 28.91 28.00
CA GLN A 47 8.17 29.92 26.99
C GLN A 47 8.24 29.31 25.58
N TRP A 48 8.56 28.01 25.49
CA TRP A 48 8.74 27.29 24.24
C TRP A 48 7.49 26.56 23.75
N VAL A 49 6.43 26.48 24.58
CA VAL A 49 5.20 25.77 24.26
C VAL A 49 4.63 26.15 22.88
N PRO A 50 4.46 27.44 22.52
CA PRO A 50 3.90 27.78 21.21
C PRO A 50 4.75 27.27 20.05
N PHE A 51 6.07 27.40 20.13
CA PHE A 51 7.00 26.95 19.08
C PHE A 51 6.98 25.44 18.92
N ILE A 52 6.87 24.70 20.02
CA ILE A 52 6.79 23.25 19.99
C ILE A 52 5.47 22.80 19.38
N LEU A 53 4.35 23.44 19.72
CA LEU A 53 3.06 23.15 19.09
C LEU A 53 3.10 23.43 17.58
N PHE A 54 3.74 24.52 17.13
CA PHE A 54 3.98 24.75 15.70
C PHE A 54 4.86 23.66 15.06
N GLY A 55 5.90 23.21 15.78
CA GLY A 55 6.74 22.10 15.38
C GLY A 55 5.92 20.81 15.17
N LEU A 56 5.08 20.44 16.15
CA LEU A 56 4.20 19.27 16.06
C LEU A 56 3.27 19.34 14.83
N ILE A 57 2.70 20.52 14.55
CA ILE A 57 1.89 20.76 13.33
C ILE A 57 2.72 20.52 12.07
N PHE A 58 3.95 21.07 12.00
CA PHE A 58 4.83 20.89 10.85
C PHE A 58 5.19 19.42 10.63
N LEU A 59 5.51 18.68 11.70
CA LEU A 59 5.80 17.26 11.61
C LEU A 59 4.60 16.45 11.07
N PHE A 60 3.37 16.81 11.41
CA PHE A 60 2.18 16.19 10.82
C PHE A 60 2.03 16.43 9.31
N MET A 61 2.65 17.48 8.75
CA MET A 61 2.64 17.73 7.31
C MET A 61 3.63 16.86 6.54
N VAL A 62 4.72 16.41 7.19
CA VAL A 62 5.82 15.69 6.54
C VAL A 62 5.37 14.43 5.78
N PRO A 63 4.57 13.51 6.36
CA PRO A 63 4.13 12.31 5.63
C PRO A 63 3.37 12.66 4.35
N ARG A 64 2.50 13.68 4.40
CA ARG A 64 1.71 14.13 3.25
C ARG A 64 2.57 14.76 2.17
N MET A 65 3.58 15.55 2.56
CA MET A 65 4.52 16.16 1.62
C MET A 65 5.34 15.08 0.89
N LEU A 66 5.85 14.09 1.61
CA LEU A 66 6.60 12.97 1.03
C LEU A 66 5.72 12.13 0.09
N TRP A 67 4.49 11.80 0.50
CA TRP A 67 3.54 11.11 -0.37
C TRP A 67 3.27 11.87 -1.67
N ARG A 68 2.99 13.18 -1.59
CA ARG A 68 2.74 14.00 -2.78
C ARG A 68 3.95 14.08 -3.71
N SER A 69 5.15 14.22 -3.15
CA SER A 69 6.39 14.30 -3.93
C SER A 69 6.71 12.97 -4.63
N MET A 70 6.57 11.84 -3.93
CA MET A 70 6.91 10.53 -4.47
C MET A 70 5.83 9.97 -5.40
N ASN A 71 4.55 10.25 -5.14
CA ASN A 71 3.45 9.76 -5.98
C ASN A 71 3.52 10.31 -7.41
N TRP A 72 4.05 11.52 -7.61
CA TRP A 72 4.27 12.07 -8.96
C TRP A 72 5.15 11.16 -9.84
N LYS A 73 6.09 10.41 -9.23
CA LYS A 73 6.97 9.48 -9.95
C LYS A 73 6.31 8.13 -10.26
N SER A 74 5.13 7.84 -9.71
CA SER A 74 4.45 6.55 -9.94
C SER A 74 3.89 6.39 -11.35
N GLY A 75 3.75 7.48 -12.12
CA GLY A 75 3.14 7.47 -13.45
C GLY A 75 1.61 7.43 -13.44
N TYR A 76 0.97 7.12 -12.30
CA TYR A 76 -0.46 7.37 -12.11
C TYR A 76 -0.63 8.79 -11.56
N GLN A 77 -1.28 9.68 -12.31
CA GLN A 77 -1.68 10.98 -11.78
C GLN A 77 -2.88 10.84 -10.83
N LEU A 78 -2.67 10.19 -9.68
CA LEU A 78 -3.74 9.80 -8.76
C LEU A 78 -4.60 10.99 -8.32
N SER A 79 -4.01 12.16 -8.03
CA SER A 79 -4.76 13.37 -7.67
C SER A 79 -5.66 13.88 -8.79
N THR A 80 -5.25 13.71 -10.04
CA THR A 80 -6.02 14.10 -11.21
C THR A 80 -7.11 13.08 -11.50
N VAL A 81 -6.80 11.79 -11.38
CA VAL A 81 -7.75 10.69 -11.58
C VAL A 81 -8.85 10.77 -10.51
N VAL A 82 -8.47 10.84 -9.22
CA VAL A 82 -9.43 10.94 -8.11
C VAL A 82 -10.25 12.24 -8.18
N SER A 83 -9.66 13.39 -8.55
CA SER A 83 -10.45 14.63 -8.67
C SER A 83 -11.44 14.62 -9.83
N LYS A 84 -11.04 14.10 -11.00
CA LYS A 84 -11.94 13.88 -12.15
C LYS A 84 -13.05 12.89 -11.80
N PHE A 85 -12.71 11.83 -11.07
CA PHE A 85 -13.66 10.79 -10.65
C PHE A 85 -14.61 11.25 -9.54
N MET A 86 -14.17 12.10 -8.61
CA MET A 86 -15.06 12.73 -7.62
C MET A 86 -16.04 13.71 -8.27
N GLY A 87 -15.64 14.39 -9.36
CA GLY A 87 -16.54 15.20 -10.18
C GLY A 87 -17.68 14.40 -10.80
N HIS A 88 -17.47 13.12 -11.08
CA HIS A 88 -18.48 12.22 -11.65
C HIS A 88 -19.63 11.92 -10.67
N ARG A 89 -19.40 11.88 -9.35
CA ARG A 89 -20.47 11.71 -8.34
C ARG A 89 -21.57 12.78 -8.46
N LYS A 90 -21.22 14.00 -8.90
CA LYS A 90 -22.20 15.09 -9.15
C LYS A 90 -22.97 14.93 -10.47
N CYS A 91 -22.56 14.01 -11.33
CA CYS A 91 -22.97 13.90 -12.74
C CYS A 91 -23.82 12.65 -13.04
N ILE A 92 -24.14 11.83 -12.03
CA ILE A 92 -24.98 10.62 -12.12
C ILE A 92 -26.39 10.92 -12.69
N ALA A 93 -26.81 12.18 -12.73
CA ALA A 93 -28.07 12.60 -13.33
C ALA A 93 -28.07 12.67 -14.88
N GLN A 94 -26.92 12.63 -15.58
CA GLN A 94 -26.91 12.86 -17.03
C GLN A 94 -25.72 12.22 -17.76
N ASN A 95 -25.92 11.02 -18.33
CA ASN A 95 -25.07 10.30 -19.32
C ASN A 95 -23.74 10.99 -19.69
N CYS A 96 -22.72 10.87 -18.82
CA CYS A 96 -21.50 11.66 -18.98
C CYS A 96 -20.32 10.82 -19.47
N LYS A 97 -19.70 11.30 -20.57
CA LYS A 97 -18.45 10.78 -21.19
C LYS A 97 -17.21 10.82 -20.27
N THR A 98 -17.37 11.24 -19.02
CA THR A 98 -16.27 11.40 -18.04
C THR A 98 -15.74 10.07 -17.54
N VAL A 99 -16.61 9.07 -17.33
CA VAL A 99 -16.15 7.71 -16.94
C VAL A 99 -15.31 7.12 -18.05
N HIS A 100 -15.72 7.28 -19.31
CA HIS A 100 -14.93 6.89 -20.47
C HIS A 100 -13.58 7.62 -20.53
N ASN A 101 -13.54 8.94 -20.29
CA ASN A 101 -12.25 9.65 -20.26
C ASN A 101 -11.31 9.19 -19.13
N VAL A 102 -11.86 8.84 -17.95
CA VAL A 102 -11.06 8.31 -16.83
C VAL A 102 -10.63 6.88 -17.11
N HIS A 103 -11.52 6.07 -17.67
CA HIS A 103 -11.23 4.74 -18.20
C HIS A 103 -10.09 4.80 -19.21
N ASP A 104 -10.17 5.65 -20.22
CA ASP A 104 -9.16 5.77 -21.29
C ASP A 104 -7.81 6.19 -20.71
N GLN A 105 -7.78 7.17 -19.80
CA GLN A 105 -6.56 7.60 -19.13
C GLN A 105 -5.95 6.47 -18.26
N PHE A 106 -6.79 5.72 -17.54
CA PHE A 106 -6.35 4.63 -16.68
C PHE A 106 -5.87 3.43 -17.52
N TRP A 107 -6.60 3.08 -18.57
CA TRP A 107 -6.29 2.03 -19.53
C TRP A 107 -5.00 2.31 -20.30
N ASP A 108 -4.80 3.55 -20.79
CA ASP A 108 -3.54 3.94 -21.43
C ASP A 108 -2.35 3.80 -20.49
N THR A 109 -2.55 4.08 -19.19
CA THR A 109 -1.51 3.89 -18.17
C THR A 109 -1.20 2.41 -17.96
N ILE A 110 -2.23 1.56 -17.87
CA ILE A 110 -2.10 0.10 -17.78
C ILE A 110 -1.37 -0.46 -19.00
N ARG A 111 -1.84 -0.10 -20.21
CA ARG A 111 -1.29 -0.56 -21.48
C ARG A 111 0.17 -0.16 -21.67
N THR A 112 0.51 1.07 -21.33
CA THR A 112 1.89 1.57 -21.39
C THR A 112 2.80 0.72 -20.49
N ARG A 113 2.36 0.42 -19.27
CA ARG A 113 3.10 -0.46 -18.34
C ARG A 113 3.22 -1.89 -18.84
N GLN A 114 2.16 -2.46 -19.41
CA GLN A 114 2.20 -3.79 -20.03
C GLN A 114 3.21 -3.85 -21.19
N ASN A 115 3.24 -2.82 -22.05
CA ASN A 115 4.17 -2.73 -23.18
C ASN A 115 5.64 -2.63 -22.70
N PHE A 116 5.91 -1.81 -21.68
CA PHE A 116 7.25 -1.73 -21.06
C PHE A 116 7.69 -3.07 -20.46
N ARG A 117 6.76 -3.86 -19.90
CA ARG A 117 7.06 -5.22 -19.40
C ARG A 117 7.40 -6.17 -20.54
N LYS A 118 6.57 -6.22 -21.59
CA LYS A 118 6.82 -7.07 -22.77
C LYS A 118 8.15 -6.73 -23.44
N ALA A 119 8.50 -5.44 -23.55
CA ALA A 119 9.79 -5.00 -24.08
C ALA A 119 10.99 -5.42 -23.21
N ARG A 120 10.82 -5.44 -21.88
CA ARG A 120 11.85 -5.92 -20.95
C ARG A 120 12.03 -7.43 -21.02
N ASP A 121 10.93 -8.18 -21.10
CA ASP A 121 10.96 -9.64 -21.25
C ASP A 121 11.56 -10.08 -22.59
N LEU A 122 11.40 -9.30 -23.67
CA LEU A 122 12.06 -9.52 -24.96
C LEU A 122 13.59 -9.24 -24.94
N GLY A 123 14.05 -8.41 -24.00
CA GLY A 123 15.44 -7.96 -23.91
C GLY A 123 16.37 -8.84 -23.06
N SER A 124 15.84 -9.85 -22.34
CA SER A 124 16.64 -10.76 -21.51
C SER A 124 16.48 -12.22 -21.95
N PRO A 125 17.49 -12.85 -22.60
CA PRO A 125 17.44 -14.26 -23.00
C PRO A 125 17.79 -15.22 -21.84
N LEU A 126 17.47 -14.86 -20.60
CA LEU A 126 17.75 -15.70 -19.43
C LEU A 126 16.51 -16.53 -19.09
N LYS A 127 16.66 -17.85 -19.30
CA LYS A 127 15.68 -18.91 -19.03
C LYS A 127 14.89 -18.64 -17.74
N LYS A 128 13.56 -18.82 -17.81
CA LYS A 128 12.63 -18.80 -16.67
C LYS A 128 13.28 -19.51 -15.46
N PRO A 129 13.61 -18.82 -14.35
CA PRO A 129 14.07 -19.50 -13.16
C PRO A 129 12.86 -20.21 -12.55
N GLN A 130 12.87 -21.54 -12.60
CA GLN A 130 12.06 -22.36 -11.70
C GLN A 130 12.63 -22.17 -10.29
N GLY A 131 11.88 -21.49 -9.42
CA GLY A 131 12.16 -21.40 -7.99
C GLY A 131 12.76 -20.08 -7.49
N LEU A 132 12.20 -19.61 -6.36
CA LEU A 132 12.62 -18.58 -5.40
C LEU A 132 13.01 -17.15 -5.88
N LEU A 133 13.20 -16.90 -7.17
CA LEU A 133 13.53 -15.56 -7.72
C LEU A 133 12.33 -14.85 -8.37
N LYS A 134 11.09 -15.13 -7.92
CA LYS A 134 9.92 -14.28 -8.26
C LYS A 134 10.03 -12.85 -7.69
N SER A 135 10.85 -12.64 -6.65
CA SER A 135 10.86 -11.40 -5.86
C SER A 135 11.32 -10.13 -6.60
N SER A 136 12.20 -10.24 -7.59
CA SER A 136 12.69 -9.09 -8.36
C SER A 136 11.71 -8.62 -9.45
N ARG A 137 10.89 -9.55 -9.96
CA ARG A 137 9.89 -9.31 -11.02
C ARG A 137 8.67 -8.52 -10.53
N THR A 138 8.38 -8.60 -9.22
CA THR A 138 7.26 -7.94 -8.52
C THR A 138 7.53 -6.47 -8.17
N TYR A 139 8.79 -6.04 -8.06
CA TYR A 139 9.15 -4.76 -7.44
C TYR A 139 8.66 -3.51 -8.22
N TYR A 140 8.58 -3.59 -9.55
CA TYR A 140 8.06 -2.48 -10.38
C TYR A 140 6.54 -2.54 -10.57
N SER A 141 5.93 -3.70 -10.30
CA SER A 141 4.47 -3.94 -10.42
C SER A 141 3.68 -3.57 -9.17
N SER A 142 4.38 -3.27 -8.06
CA SER A 142 3.80 -2.97 -6.76
C SER A 142 4.36 -1.66 -6.16
N TYR A 143 4.94 -0.79 -7.00
CA TYR A 143 5.59 0.43 -6.53
C TYR A 143 4.61 1.37 -5.84
N LEU A 144 3.44 1.61 -6.45
CA LEU A 144 2.44 2.52 -5.88
C LEU A 144 1.86 1.95 -4.59
N THR A 145 1.55 0.64 -4.58
CA THR A 145 1.05 -0.08 -3.41
C THR A 145 2.05 0.01 -2.25
N SER A 146 3.32 -0.26 -2.52
CA SER A 146 4.40 -0.18 -1.52
C SER A 146 4.63 1.25 -1.04
N LEU A 147 4.55 2.23 -1.94
CA LEU A 147 4.66 3.65 -1.58
C LEU A 147 3.51 4.08 -0.67
N TYR A 148 2.29 3.63 -0.96
CA TYR A 148 1.11 3.96 -0.16
C TYR A 148 1.19 3.30 1.22
N LEU A 149 1.62 2.04 1.28
CA LEU A 149 1.87 1.36 2.53
C LEU A 149 2.98 2.06 3.34
N GLY A 150 4.06 2.47 2.68
CA GLY A 150 5.13 3.27 3.29
C GLY A 150 4.63 4.60 3.85
N TYR A 151 3.74 5.29 3.12
CA TYR A 151 3.07 6.50 3.63
C TYR A 151 2.24 6.21 4.88
N LYS A 152 1.45 5.12 4.91
CA LYS A 152 0.67 4.73 6.10
C LYS A 152 1.57 4.40 7.30
N CYS A 153 2.65 3.65 7.09
CA CYS A 153 3.66 3.38 8.11
C CYS A 153 4.26 4.68 8.64
N LEU A 154 4.60 5.61 7.76
CA LEU A 154 5.18 6.90 8.14
C LEU A 154 4.20 7.75 8.96
N ASN A 155 2.89 7.67 8.71
CA ASN A 155 1.90 8.35 9.56
C ASN A 155 1.89 7.77 10.97
N VAL A 156 1.90 6.44 11.13
CA VAL A 156 1.97 5.78 12.45
C VAL A 156 3.25 6.17 13.18
N LEU A 157 4.40 6.07 12.50
CA LEU A 157 5.70 6.46 13.05
C LEU A 157 5.73 7.94 13.44
N ASN A 158 5.13 8.82 12.64
CA ASN A 158 5.04 10.24 12.97
C ASN A 158 4.22 10.48 14.25
N VAL A 159 3.07 9.82 14.42
CA VAL A 159 2.27 9.98 15.65
C VAL A 159 3.02 9.44 16.87
N ILE A 160 3.68 8.28 16.76
CA ILE A 160 4.50 7.70 17.84
C ILE A 160 5.67 8.63 18.18
N PHE A 161 6.35 9.16 17.17
CA PHE A 161 7.45 10.10 17.36
C PHE A 161 6.98 11.38 18.06
N GLN A 162 5.83 11.93 17.68
CA GLN A 162 5.27 13.09 18.35
C GLN A 162 4.84 12.80 19.80
N LEU A 163 4.31 11.61 20.08
CA LEU A 163 4.02 11.19 21.45
C LEU A 163 5.30 11.10 22.29
N HIS A 164 6.40 10.62 21.69
CA HIS A 164 7.70 10.58 22.35
C HIS A 164 8.28 11.97 22.59
N LEU A 165 8.20 12.88 21.61
CA LEU A 165 8.59 14.28 21.78
C LEU A 165 7.80 14.96 22.90
N LEU A 166 6.49 14.71 22.97
CA LEU A 166 5.65 15.22 24.05
C LEU A 166 6.09 14.67 25.42
N ASN A 167 6.47 13.40 25.49
CA ASN A 167 6.99 12.81 26.74
C ASN A 167 8.30 13.46 27.19
N ILE A 168 9.24 13.67 26.27
CA ILE A 168 10.50 14.38 26.54
C ILE A 168 10.22 15.79 27.02
N PHE A 169 9.28 16.49 26.36
CA PHE A 169 8.97 17.88 26.68
C PHE A 169 8.37 18.06 28.08
N VAL A 170 7.47 17.18 28.48
CA VAL A 170 6.87 17.19 29.82
C VAL A 170 7.88 16.73 30.90
N GLY A 171 8.94 16.02 30.49
CA GLY A 171 9.97 15.55 31.41
C GLY A 171 9.51 14.42 32.34
N SER A 172 8.51 13.65 31.92
CA SER A 172 8.02 12.51 32.70
C SER A 172 8.81 11.24 32.39
N GLU A 173 9.15 10.48 33.44
CA GLU A 173 9.77 9.15 33.31
C GLU A 173 8.82 8.12 32.67
N ASN A 174 7.50 8.32 32.84
CA ASN A 174 6.49 7.38 32.37
C ASN A 174 5.85 7.87 31.05
N PRO A 175 5.97 7.14 29.92
CA PRO A 175 5.37 7.53 28.64
C PRO A 175 3.83 7.61 28.65
N PHE A 176 3.20 6.96 29.64
CA PHE A 176 1.76 6.94 29.87
C PHE A 176 1.29 7.96 30.93
N TRP A 177 2.11 8.97 31.25
CA TRP A 177 1.77 10.01 32.22
C TRP A 177 0.41 10.68 31.91
N GLY A 178 0.08 10.87 30.63
CA GLY A 178 -1.16 11.54 30.22
C GLY A 178 -2.42 10.81 30.69
N PHE A 179 -2.40 9.47 30.71
CA PHE A 179 -3.50 8.67 31.25
C PHE A 179 -3.60 8.80 32.77
N SER A 180 -2.47 8.76 33.48
CA SER A 180 -2.44 8.92 34.94
C SER A 180 -2.99 10.28 35.36
N VAL A 181 -2.49 11.36 34.73
CA VAL A 181 -2.93 12.73 35.02
C VAL A 181 -4.40 12.93 34.66
N PHE A 182 -4.87 12.35 33.56
CA PHE A 182 -6.29 12.38 33.20
C PHE A 182 -7.15 11.69 34.27
N TRP A 183 -6.72 10.52 34.76
CA TRP A 183 -7.43 9.79 35.81
C TRP A 183 -7.44 10.53 37.15
N ASP A 184 -6.30 11.09 37.56
CA ASP A 184 -6.18 11.91 38.76
C ASP A 184 -7.07 13.16 38.68
N LEU A 185 -7.18 13.77 37.49
CA LEU A 185 -8.06 14.89 37.24
C LEU A 185 -9.55 14.51 37.32
N MET A 186 -9.95 13.38 36.72
CA MET A 186 -11.32 12.87 36.78
C MET A 186 -11.73 12.48 38.20
N THR A 187 -10.78 12.03 39.03
CA THR A 187 -11.01 11.67 40.43
C THR A 187 -10.89 12.86 41.40
N GLY A 188 -10.57 14.06 40.90
CA GLY A 188 -10.49 15.27 41.70
C GLY A 188 -9.25 15.37 42.59
N ARG A 189 -8.21 14.59 42.33
CA ARG A 189 -6.93 14.68 43.07
C ARG A 189 -6.16 15.92 42.66
N SER A 190 -5.62 16.64 43.63
CA SER A 190 -4.91 17.90 43.40
C SER A 190 -3.45 17.70 42.99
N TRP A 191 -2.96 18.61 42.12
CA TRP A 191 -1.61 18.71 41.55
C TRP A 191 -0.43 18.75 42.54
N HIS A 192 -0.67 18.94 43.83
CA HIS A 192 0.37 19.15 44.85
C HIS A 192 1.35 17.97 45.02
N LEU A 193 1.03 16.78 44.50
CA LEU A 193 1.81 15.56 44.71
C LEU A 193 2.69 15.14 43.53
N SER A 194 2.40 15.57 42.28
CA SER A 194 3.07 15.04 41.09
C SER A 194 4.25 15.87 40.59
N GLY A 195 4.33 17.16 40.97
CA GLY A 195 5.45 18.05 40.62
C GLY A 195 5.64 18.34 39.12
N THR A 196 4.89 17.68 38.23
CA THR A 196 5.06 17.76 36.77
C THR A 196 4.59 19.10 36.19
N PHE A 197 3.54 19.69 36.79
CA PHE A 197 2.98 20.98 36.37
C PHE A 197 2.77 21.91 37.59
N PRO A 198 3.82 22.59 38.08
CA PRO A 198 3.69 23.47 39.23
C PRO A 198 2.90 24.75 38.90
N ARG A 199 1.96 25.12 39.79
CA ARG A 199 1.18 26.36 39.67
C ARG A 199 1.77 27.52 40.46
N VAL A 200 2.70 27.20 41.36
CA VAL A 200 3.45 28.14 42.19
C VAL A 200 4.92 27.91 41.92
N VAL A 201 5.63 28.99 41.64
CA VAL A 201 7.06 29.01 41.28
C VAL A 201 7.75 30.13 42.05
N PHE A 202 9.08 30.07 42.10
CA PHE A 202 9.91 31.09 42.71
C PHE A 202 10.77 31.77 41.66
N CYS A 203 11.00 33.06 41.86
CA CYS A 203 11.79 33.91 40.98
C CYS A 203 12.75 34.74 41.83
N ASP A 204 14.00 34.84 41.39
CA ASP A 204 15.02 35.62 42.08
C ASP A 204 15.26 36.93 41.33
N VAL A 205 14.80 38.05 41.89
CA VAL A 205 14.96 39.39 41.30
C VAL A 205 16.27 40.00 41.82
N PRO A 206 17.28 40.21 40.97
CA PRO A 206 18.54 40.81 41.40
C PRO A 206 18.35 42.30 41.69
N TYR A 207 18.98 42.79 42.75
CA TYR A 207 19.12 44.23 42.99
C TYR A 207 20.59 44.60 43.12
N ARG A 208 20.95 45.76 42.60
CA ARG A 208 22.32 46.28 42.72
C ARG A 208 22.38 47.26 43.88
N SER A 209 23.20 46.95 44.88
CA SER A 209 23.59 47.89 45.95
C SER A 209 25.07 48.21 45.80
N LEU A 210 25.43 49.50 45.83
CA LEU A 210 26.82 49.95 45.76
C LEU A 210 27.50 49.66 47.12
N GLY A 211 28.53 48.81 47.14
CA GLY A 211 29.34 48.58 48.35
C GLY A 211 29.92 47.18 48.57
N HIS A 212 29.64 46.19 47.71
CA HIS A 212 30.20 44.84 47.86
C HIS A 212 30.83 44.36 46.55
N GLU A 213 32.14 44.56 46.40
CA GLU A 213 32.95 43.85 45.40
C GLU A 213 33.09 42.38 45.83
N THR A 214 32.12 41.55 45.49
CA THR A 214 32.33 40.10 45.51
C THR A 214 32.48 39.60 44.09
N SER A 215 33.74 39.34 43.75
CA SER A 215 34.26 38.49 42.69
C SER A 215 33.21 37.69 41.92
N GLY A 216 32.79 38.19 40.75
CA GLY A 216 32.31 37.37 39.64
C GLY A 216 30.99 36.57 39.79
N ARG A 217 30.16 36.79 40.82
CA ARG A 217 28.84 36.11 40.95
C ARG A 217 27.67 37.09 40.99
N SER A 218 26.86 37.08 39.95
CA SER A 218 25.69 37.95 39.72
C SER A 218 24.47 37.70 40.66
N PHE A 219 24.63 36.91 41.73
CA PHE A 219 23.51 36.38 42.54
C PHE A 219 23.54 36.72 44.05
N ALA A 220 24.55 37.47 44.53
CA ALA A 220 24.72 37.69 45.98
C ALA A 220 23.62 38.56 46.63
N ASN A 221 22.86 39.33 45.84
CA ASN A 221 21.82 40.24 46.30
C ASN A 221 20.57 40.08 45.42
N ALA A 222 19.71 39.12 45.76
CA ALA A 222 18.44 38.89 45.06
C ALA A 222 17.29 38.72 46.05
N TYR A 223 16.11 39.23 45.69
CA TYR A 223 14.87 38.96 46.40
C TYR A 223 14.19 37.74 45.76
N THR A 224 13.98 36.69 46.55
CA THR A 224 13.16 35.54 46.13
C THR A 224 11.69 35.89 46.31
N ILE A 225 10.93 35.86 45.22
CA ILE A 225 9.51 36.19 45.17
C ILE A 225 8.74 34.95 44.75
N GLN A 226 7.64 34.68 45.46
CA GLN A 226 6.69 33.63 45.07
C GLN A 226 5.74 34.17 43.98
N CYS A 227 5.70 33.47 42.85
CA CYS A 227 4.87 33.79 41.70
C CYS A 227 3.82 32.70 41.49
N VAL A 228 2.60 33.12 41.13
CA VAL A 228 1.58 32.21 40.61
C VAL A 228 1.73 32.17 39.10
N LEU A 229 1.65 30.98 38.50
CA LEU A 229 1.87 30.79 37.07
C LEU A 229 0.58 30.26 36.39
N PRO A 230 -0.40 31.13 36.07
CA PRO A 230 -1.69 30.72 35.49
C PRO A 230 -1.53 29.97 34.17
N ILE A 231 -0.52 30.34 33.37
CA ILE A 231 -0.24 29.71 32.07
C ILE A 231 -0.02 28.20 32.21
N ASN A 232 0.58 27.75 33.32
CA ASN A 232 0.86 26.33 33.49
C ASN A 232 -0.40 25.51 33.79
N MET A 233 -1.42 26.12 34.39
CA MET A 233 -2.73 25.48 34.56
C MET A 233 -3.41 25.22 33.20
N PHE A 234 -3.22 26.11 32.22
CA PHE A 234 -3.70 25.88 30.85
C PHE A 234 -2.88 24.80 30.14
N ASN A 235 -1.54 24.86 30.26
CA ASN A 235 -0.64 23.87 29.66
C ASN A 235 -0.94 22.45 30.15
N GLU A 236 -1.19 22.27 31.45
CA GLU A 236 -1.62 21.00 32.04
C GLU A 236 -2.81 20.40 31.26
N LYS A 237 -3.83 21.22 30.95
CA LYS A 237 -5.03 20.74 30.24
C LYS A 237 -4.79 20.50 28.76
N ILE A 238 -4.08 21.41 28.09
CA ILE A 238 -3.76 21.29 26.68
C ILE A 238 -2.94 20.02 26.43
N PHE A 239 -1.91 19.76 27.23
CA PHE A 239 -1.04 18.61 27.04
C PHE A 239 -1.70 17.28 27.38
N VAL A 240 -2.58 17.22 28.38
CA VAL A 240 -3.38 16.02 28.65
C VAL A 240 -4.35 15.74 27.49
N MET A 241 -5.08 16.75 27.00
CA MET A 241 -5.96 16.58 25.84
C MET A 241 -5.19 16.18 24.58
N LEU A 242 -4.03 16.79 24.35
CA LEU A 242 -3.15 16.47 23.23
C LEU A 242 -2.63 15.03 23.31
N TRP A 243 -2.18 14.58 24.49
CA TRP A 243 -1.70 13.21 24.69
C TRP A 243 -2.81 12.18 24.40
N LEU A 244 -4.02 12.41 24.93
CA LEU A 244 -5.18 11.54 24.68
C LEU A 244 -5.54 11.48 23.20
N TRP A 245 -5.54 12.64 22.53
CA TRP A 245 -5.81 12.72 21.10
C TRP A 245 -4.75 11.99 20.27
N LEU A 246 -3.46 12.17 20.58
CA LEU A 246 -2.37 11.45 19.93
C LEU A 246 -2.48 9.93 20.15
N ALA A 247 -2.84 9.49 21.35
CA ALA A 247 -3.06 8.07 21.64
C ALA A 247 -4.20 7.47 20.80
N VAL A 248 -5.33 8.18 20.66
CA VAL A 248 -6.43 7.79 19.76
C VAL A 248 -5.96 7.73 18.30
N LEU A 249 -5.18 8.71 17.85
CA LEU A 249 -4.63 8.73 16.51
C LEU A 249 -3.68 7.55 16.24
N VAL A 250 -2.86 7.13 17.22
CA VAL A 250 -2.02 5.93 17.07
C VAL A 250 -2.89 4.71 16.79
N VAL A 251 -3.97 4.51 17.55
CA VAL A 251 -4.88 3.37 17.38
C VAL A 251 -5.55 3.40 16.00
N ILE A 252 -6.15 4.53 15.62
CA ILE A 252 -6.85 4.66 14.33
C ILE A 252 -5.88 4.45 13.15
N ASN A 253 -4.70 5.06 13.18
CA ASN A 253 -3.72 4.89 12.11
C ASN A 253 -3.15 3.47 12.06
N SER A 254 -2.98 2.82 13.21
CA SER A 254 -2.52 1.43 13.26
C SER A 254 -3.54 0.47 12.67
N ILE A 255 -4.83 0.61 13.01
CA ILE A 255 -5.91 -0.19 12.42
C ILE A 255 -5.96 0.02 10.89
N ASN A 256 -5.88 1.29 10.45
CA ASN A 256 -5.85 1.62 9.03
C ASN A 256 -4.65 1.00 8.33
N LEU A 257 -3.46 1.06 8.94
CA LEU A 257 -2.25 0.42 8.40
C LEU A 257 -2.44 -1.10 8.27
N VAL A 258 -2.92 -1.76 9.32
CA VAL A 258 -3.16 -3.21 9.32
C VAL A 258 -4.14 -3.61 8.23
N TYR A 259 -5.25 -2.87 8.06
CA TYR A 259 -6.20 -3.10 6.98
C TYR A 259 -5.53 -3.05 5.60
N TRP A 260 -4.69 -2.03 5.33
CA TRP A 260 -4.01 -1.90 4.04
C TRP A 260 -2.87 -2.91 3.85
N ILE A 261 -2.24 -3.40 4.93
CA ILE A 261 -1.31 -4.54 4.86
C ILE A 261 -2.09 -5.77 4.41
N ILE A 262 -3.19 -6.09 5.08
CA ILE A 262 -4.00 -7.27 4.77
C ILE A 262 -4.49 -7.23 3.32
N VAL A 263 -5.09 -6.13 2.91
CA VAL A 263 -5.59 -5.94 1.56
C VAL A 263 -4.48 -5.91 0.50
N GLY A 264 -3.31 -5.36 0.83
CA GLY A 264 -2.21 -5.19 -0.13
C GLY A 264 -1.35 -6.44 -0.35
N PHE A 265 -1.29 -7.35 0.63
CA PHE A 265 -0.49 -8.58 0.56
C PHE A 265 -1.30 -9.82 0.18
N TRP A 266 -2.61 -9.86 0.45
CA TRP A 266 -3.47 -10.97 0.10
C TRP A 266 -4.16 -10.73 -1.24
N ASP A 267 -3.72 -11.49 -2.25
CA ASP A 267 -4.27 -11.41 -3.60
C ASP A 267 -5.74 -11.91 -3.65
N GLU A 268 -6.12 -12.88 -2.82
CA GLU A 268 -7.51 -13.38 -2.69
C GLU A 268 -8.50 -12.26 -2.35
N LEU A 269 -8.18 -11.42 -1.36
CA LEU A 269 -9.04 -10.29 -0.98
C LEU A 269 -9.17 -9.25 -2.10
N SER A 270 -8.17 -9.18 -2.98
CA SER A 270 -8.21 -8.32 -4.16
C SER A 270 -9.07 -8.89 -5.28
N VAL A 271 -9.05 -10.21 -5.47
CA VAL A 271 -9.97 -10.92 -6.36
C VAL A 271 -11.41 -10.81 -5.87
N ASP A 272 -11.66 -10.99 -4.57
CA ASP A 272 -13.00 -10.85 -4.00
C ASP A 272 -13.56 -9.44 -4.14
N PHE A 273 -12.72 -8.43 -3.94
CA PHE A 273 -13.09 -7.03 -4.21
C PHE A 273 -13.54 -6.82 -5.66
N LEU A 274 -12.81 -7.39 -6.63
CA LEU A 274 -13.17 -7.30 -8.05
C LEU A 274 -14.47 -8.08 -8.34
N ARG A 275 -14.61 -9.28 -7.78
CA ARG A 275 -15.80 -10.12 -7.92
C ARG A 275 -17.05 -9.40 -7.44
N GLU A 276 -17.00 -8.78 -6.26
CA GLU A 276 -18.14 -8.05 -5.69
C GLU A 276 -18.57 -6.88 -6.59
N HIS A 277 -17.60 -6.13 -7.14
CA HIS A 277 -17.88 -5.00 -8.03
C HIS A 277 -18.37 -5.43 -9.41
N LEU A 278 -17.89 -6.55 -9.95
CA LEU A 278 -18.40 -7.14 -11.19
C LEU A 278 -19.80 -7.74 -11.01
N ALA A 279 -20.08 -8.34 -9.85
CA ALA A 279 -21.40 -8.85 -9.51
C ALA A 279 -22.43 -7.73 -9.39
N TYR A 280 -22.03 -6.55 -8.91
CA TYR A 280 -22.89 -5.37 -8.80
C TYR A 280 -23.41 -4.87 -10.16
N LEU A 281 -22.65 -5.03 -11.26
CA LEU A 281 -23.05 -4.64 -12.62
C LEU A 281 -23.09 -5.84 -13.58
N LYS A 282 -23.57 -6.99 -13.09
CA LYS A 282 -23.63 -8.23 -13.87
C LYS A 282 -24.35 -8.07 -15.22
N ASP A 283 -25.40 -7.26 -15.27
CA ASP A 283 -26.20 -7.06 -16.49
C ASP A 283 -25.49 -6.25 -17.59
N GLU A 284 -24.42 -5.51 -17.23
CA GLU A 284 -23.60 -4.72 -18.16
C GLU A 284 -22.39 -5.51 -18.72
N LEU A 285 -22.20 -6.76 -18.28
CA LEU A 285 -21.11 -7.62 -18.75
C LEU A 285 -21.42 -8.22 -20.15
N PRO A 286 -20.39 -8.47 -21.00
CA PRO A 286 -20.56 -9.00 -22.35
C PRO A 286 -21.43 -10.26 -22.43
N ASP A 287 -21.20 -11.22 -21.53
CA ASP A 287 -21.89 -12.51 -21.49
C ASP A 287 -23.07 -12.54 -20.50
N LYS A 288 -23.35 -11.43 -19.80
CA LYS A 288 -24.33 -11.33 -18.69
C LYS A 288 -24.15 -12.40 -17.61
N LYS A 289 -22.96 -13.01 -17.56
CA LYS A 289 -22.57 -14.04 -16.61
C LYS A 289 -21.45 -13.47 -15.73
N LEU A 290 -21.46 -13.87 -14.46
CA LEU A 290 -20.35 -13.56 -13.58
C LEU A 290 -19.14 -14.40 -14.02
N PRO A 291 -17.96 -13.79 -14.23
CA PRO A 291 -16.73 -14.52 -14.55
C PRO A 291 -16.37 -15.50 -13.45
N ASP A 292 -15.67 -16.57 -13.81
CA ASP A 292 -15.15 -17.54 -12.84
C ASP A 292 -13.94 -17.00 -12.08
N ASP A 293 -13.60 -17.60 -10.95
CA ASP A 293 -12.53 -17.14 -10.07
C ASP A 293 -11.17 -17.11 -10.80
N ASP A 294 -10.94 -18.08 -11.66
CA ASP A 294 -9.73 -18.18 -12.48
C ASP A 294 -9.66 -17.06 -13.52
N GLU A 295 -10.79 -16.67 -14.13
CA GLU A 295 -10.84 -15.56 -15.10
C GLU A 295 -10.62 -14.21 -14.40
N ILE A 296 -11.18 -14.02 -13.21
CA ILE A 296 -10.96 -12.81 -12.39
C ILE A 296 -9.51 -12.75 -11.93
N PHE A 297 -8.92 -13.89 -11.57
CA PHE A 297 -7.51 -13.98 -11.21
C PHE A 297 -6.60 -13.65 -12.39
N GLU A 298 -6.92 -14.12 -13.61
CA GLU A 298 -6.19 -13.74 -14.83
C GLU A 298 -6.28 -12.23 -15.09
N PHE A 299 -7.48 -11.64 -14.96
CA PHE A 299 -7.63 -10.19 -15.07
C PHE A 299 -6.81 -9.42 -14.03
N PHE A 300 -6.75 -9.91 -12.79
CA PHE A 300 -5.91 -9.38 -11.74
C PHE A 300 -4.41 -9.49 -12.07
N ASP A 301 -3.91 -10.67 -12.46
CA ASP A 301 -2.48 -10.93 -12.66
C ASP A 301 -1.93 -10.50 -14.03
N ASP A 302 -2.76 -10.32 -15.06
CA ASP A 302 -2.29 -9.90 -16.39
C ASP A 302 -2.59 -8.43 -16.71
N THR A 303 -3.69 -7.89 -16.20
CA THR A 303 -4.13 -6.53 -16.54
C THR A 303 -3.86 -5.52 -15.45
N LEU A 304 -4.41 -5.76 -14.26
CA LEU A 304 -4.54 -4.71 -13.27
C LEU A 304 -3.35 -4.66 -12.29
N HIS A 305 -2.86 -5.83 -11.88
CA HIS A 305 -1.88 -6.03 -10.82
C HIS A 305 -2.27 -5.37 -9.49
N ARG A 306 -1.42 -5.54 -8.46
CA ARG A 306 -1.61 -4.94 -7.13
C ARG A 306 -1.76 -3.41 -7.15
N ASP A 307 -0.97 -2.74 -7.99
CA ASP A 307 -1.02 -1.27 -8.13
C ASP A 307 -2.38 -0.80 -8.68
N GLY A 308 -2.93 -1.49 -9.69
CA GLY A 308 -4.21 -1.12 -10.27
C GLY A 308 -5.36 -1.34 -9.29
N VAL A 309 -5.36 -2.48 -8.56
CA VAL A 309 -6.36 -2.72 -7.50
C VAL A 309 -6.26 -1.67 -6.40
N THR A 310 -5.05 -1.30 -5.99
CA THR A 310 -4.86 -0.23 -4.99
C THR A 310 -5.45 1.09 -5.46
N VAL A 311 -5.27 1.47 -6.74
CA VAL A 311 -5.91 2.66 -7.31
C VAL A 311 -7.43 2.53 -7.30
N LEU A 312 -7.98 1.39 -7.68
CA LEU A 312 -9.44 1.17 -7.67
C LEU A 312 -10.03 1.23 -6.26
N ARG A 313 -9.35 0.66 -5.26
CA ARG A 313 -9.77 0.79 -3.86
C ARG A 313 -9.72 2.24 -3.37
N LEU A 314 -8.67 2.98 -3.73
CA LEU A 314 -8.59 4.41 -3.44
C LEU A 314 -9.71 5.20 -4.13
N LEU A 315 -10.09 4.84 -5.35
CA LEU A 315 -11.21 5.45 -6.06
C LEU A 315 -12.54 5.10 -5.39
N ASN A 316 -12.72 3.86 -4.95
CA ASN A 316 -13.90 3.42 -4.20
C ASN A 316 -14.08 4.24 -2.92
N ASP A 317 -13.02 4.41 -2.13
CA ASP A 317 -13.06 5.18 -0.87
C ASP A 317 -13.39 6.67 -1.09
N ASN A 318 -13.00 7.25 -2.23
CA ASN A 318 -13.18 8.68 -2.49
C ASN A 318 -14.47 8.99 -3.30
N SER A 319 -14.89 8.10 -4.20
CA SER A 319 -15.98 8.35 -5.16
C SER A 319 -17.19 7.42 -5.00
N GLY A 320 -17.09 6.36 -4.20
CA GLY A 320 -18.15 5.39 -3.95
C GLY A 320 -18.10 4.16 -4.86
N SER A 321 -18.87 3.14 -4.47
CA SER A 321 -18.87 1.80 -5.07
C SER A 321 -19.49 1.74 -6.47
N LEU A 322 -20.57 2.47 -6.73
CA LEU A 322 -21.26 2.47 -8.03
C LEU A 322 -20.32 2.94 -9.17
N ALA A 323 -19.68 4.10 -9.00
CA ALA A 323 -18.77 4.64 -10.01
C ALA A 323 -17.58 3.69 -10.24
N THR A 324 -17.04 3.14 -9.15
CA THR A 324 -15.92 2.19 -9.22
C THR A 324 -16.30 0.90 -9.93
N SER A 325 -17.51 0.40 -9.70
CA SER A 325 -18.03 -0.79 -10.38
C SER A 325 -18.17 -0.56 -11.89
N GLN A 326 -18.65 0.62 -12.30
CA GLN A 326 -18.73 0.98 -13.73
C GLN A 326 -17.35 1.02 -14.38
N LEU A 327 -16.36 1.60 -13.70
CA LEU A 327 -14.98 1.62 -14.19
C LEU A 327 -14.41 0.21 -14.31
N ILE A 328 -14.61 -0.65 -13.30
CA ILE A 328 -14.16 -2.05 -13.32
C ILE A 328 -14.78 -2.82 -14.47
N SER A 329 -16.09 -2.63 -14.70
CA SER A 329 -16.82 -3.30 -15.79
C SER A 329 -16.29 -2.89 -17.17
N LEU A 330 -15.97 -1.61 -17.37
CA LEU A 330 -15.34 -1.14 -18.61
C LEU A 330 -13.93 -1.73 -18.81
N LEU A 331 -13.13 -1.79 -17.75
CA LEU A 331 -11.78 -2.38 -17.79
C LEU A 331 -11.83 -3.88 -18.10
N TRP A 332 -12.85 -4.57 -17.58
CA TRP A 332 -13.09 -5.99 -17.88
C TRP A 332 -13.41 -6.21 -19.35
N GLN A 333 -14.32 -5.41 -19.94
CA GLN A 333 -14.64 -5.50 -21.37
C GLN A 333 -13.40 -5.33 -22.26
N GLU A 334 -12.51 -4.42 -21.88
CA GLU A 334 -11.28 -4.16 -22.64
C GLU A 334 -10.24 -5.28 -22.48
N HIS A 335 -10.27 -6.03 -21.38
CA HIS A 335 -9.46 -7.23 -21.16
C HIS A 335 -9.93 -8.43 -21.98
N VAL A 336 -11.24 -8.63 -22.14
CA VAL A 336 -11.83 -9.77 -22.86
C VAL A 336 -11.68 -9.64 -24.39
N LYS A 337 -11.81 -8.42 -24.95
CA LYS A 337 -11.75 -8.18 -26.42
C LYS A 337 -10.55 -8.81 -27.15
N PRO A 338 -9.31 -8.77 -26.62
CA PRO A 338 -8.15 -9.40 -27.26
C PRO A 338 -8.08 -10.91 -27.03
N GLN A 339 -8.65 -11.45 -25.95
CA GLN A 339 -8.73 -12.89 -25.69
C GLN A 339 -9.69 -13.55 -26.69
N GLU A 340 -10.89 -13.00 -26.87
CA GLU A 340 -11.86 -13.50 -27.88
C GLU A 340 -11.24 -13.58 -29.29
N LYS A 341 -10.48 -12.56 -29.68
CA LYS A 341 -9.79 -12.54 -31.00
C LYS A 341 -8.66 -13.56 -31.12
N LYS A 342 -8.00 -13.90 -30.01
CA LYS A 342 -6.98 -14.96 -29.98
C LYS A 342 -7.64 -16.32 -30.01
N ASP A 343 -8.67 -16.54 -29.22
CA ASP A 343 -9.41 -17.81 -29.15
C ASP A 343 -10.11 -18.11 -30.48
N GLU A 344 -10.65 -17.11 -31.15
CA GLU A 344 -11.18 -17.25 -32.52
C GLU A 344 -10.10 -17.62 -33.53
N LYS A 345 -8.87 -17.10 -33.38
CA LYS A 345 -7.74 -17.46 -34.26
C LYS A 345 -7.24 -18.87 -33.98
N THR A 346 -7.07 -19.24 -32.72
CA THR A 346 -6.60 -20.57 -32.32
C THR A 346 -7.64 -21.64 -32.66
N LYS A 347 -8.94 -21.37 -32.53
CA LYS A 347 -10.01 -22.27 -33.01
C LYS A 347 -9.99 -22.42 -34.54
N LYS A 348 -9.69 -21.34 -35.29
CA LYS A 348 -9.53 -21.41 -36.76
C LYS A 348 -8.29 -22.20 -37.18
N GLU A 349 -7.18 -22.04 -36.47
CA GLU A 349 -5.93 -22.76 -36.72
C GLU A 349 -6.06 -24.26 -36.37
N ASN A 350 -6.61 -24.60 -35.20
CA ASN A 350 -6.87 -26.00 -34.81
C ASN A 350 -7.90 -26.67 -35.74
N GLY A 351 -8.97 -25.97 -36.13
CA GLY A 351 -9.94 -26.49 -37.10
C GLY A 351 -9.39 -26.67 -38.52
N GLN A 352 -8.33 -25.95 -38.89
CA GLN A 352 -7.60 -26.16 -40.14
C GLN A 352 -6.60 -27.34 -40.04
N GLU A 353 -5.96 -27.54 -38.89
CA GLU A 353 -5.09 -28.70 -38.64
C GLU A 353 -5.87 -30.02 -38.60
N GLU A 354 -7.03 -30.06 -37.92
CA GLU A 354 -7.90 -31.26 -37.88
C GLU A 354 -8.42 -31.63 -39.27
N ASN A 355 -8.84 -30.65 -40.09
CA ASN A 355 -9.26 -30.90 -41.47
C ASN A 355 -8.09 -31.36 -42.38
N SER A 356 -6.88 -30.87 -42.13
CA SER A 356 -5.70 -31.27 -42.90
C SER A 356 -5.26 -32.70 -42.56
N GLN A 357 -5.37 -33.11 -41.30
CA GLN A 357 -5.12 -34.49 -40.85
C GLN A 357 -6.17 -35.46 -41.41
N ALA A 358 -7.45 -35.13 -41.35
CA ALA A 358 -8.53 -35.93 -41.92
C ALA A 358 -8.40 -36.12 -43.46
N ASN A 359 -7.99 -35.07 -44.19
CA ASN A 359 -7.73 -35.17 -45.62
C ASN A 359 -6.52 -36.05 -45.96
N THR A 360 -5.48 -36.05 -45.11
CA THR A 360 -4.29 -36.87 -45.31
C THR A 360 -4.58 -38.35 -45.04
N GLU A 361 -5.39 -38.65 -44.03
CA GLU A 361 -5.85 -40.01 -43.75
C GLU A 361 -6.73 -40.57 -44.88
N ASN A 362 -7.68 -39.78 -45.39
CA ASN A 362 -8.52 -40.17 -46.54
C ASN A 362 -7.68 -40.39 -47.81
N ALA A 363 -6.69 -39.55 -48.08
CA ALA A 363 -5.80 -39.71 -49.24
C ALA A 363 -4.91 -40.97 -49.13
N ASN A 364 -4.50 -41.34 -47.92
CA ASN A 364 -3.74 -42.56 -47.67
C ASN A 364 -4.62 -43.82 -47.81
N GLN A 365 -5.87 -43.78 -47.36
CA GLN A 365 -6.84 -44.87 -47.58
C GLN A 365 -7.15 -45.10 -49.06
N GLN A 366 -7.31 -44.03 -49.85
CA GLN A 366 -7.50 -44.15 -51.31
C GLN A 366 -6.26 -44.73 -52.00
N LYS A 367 -5.05 -44.35 -51.57
CA LYS A 367 -3.80 -44.92 -52.11
C LYS A 367 -3.62 -46.39 -51.75
N SER A 368 -4.03 -46.83 -50.56
CA SER A 368 -4.00 -48.26 -50.20
C SER A 368 -4.98 -49.08 -51.04
N GLN A 369 -6.19 -48.57 -51.26
CA GLN A 369 -7.19 -49.23 -52.10
C GLN A 369 -6.73 -49.35 -53.57
N ALA A 370 -6.21 -48.27 -54.15
CA ALA A 370 -5.69 -48.30 -55.53
C ALA A 370 -4.49 -49.25 -55.70
N LYS A 371 -3.67 -49.43 -54.65
CA LYS A 371 -2.52 -50.35 -54.65
C LYS A 371 -2.97 -51.82 -54.55
N GLU A 372 -4.02 -52.11 -53.79
CA GLU A 372 -4.64 -53.43 -53.75
C GLU A 372 -5.30 -53.80 -55.09
N GLU A 373 -6.04 -52.87 -55.70
CA GLU A 373 -6.65 -53.06 -57.02
C GLU A 373 -5.59 -53.32 -58.11
N SER A 374 -4.50 -52.55 -58.11
CA SER A 374 -3.38 -52.73 -59.04
C SER A 374 -2.66 -54.08 -58.84
N ALA A 375 -2.52 -54.54 -57.60
CA ALA A 375 -1.93 -55.84 -57.30
C ALA A 375 -2.84 -57.00 -57.73
N HIS A 376 -4.16 -56.84 -57.60
CA HIS A 376 -5.15 -57.81 -58.08
C HIS A 376 -5.14 -57.91 -59.62
N GLN A 377 -5.01 -56.79 -60.34
CA GLN A 377 -4.89 -56.80 -61.80
C GLN A 377 -3.60 -57.49 -62.27
N ARG A 378 -2.46 -57.25 -61.61
CA ARG A 378 -1.20 -57.93 -61.97
C ARG A 378 -1.27 -59.44 -61.75
N LYS A 379 -1.90 -59.89 -60.66
CA LYS A 379 -2.12 -61.33 -60.43
C LYS A 379 -3.01 -61.97 -61.49
N MET A 380 -4.05 -61.27 -61.93
CA MET A 380 -4.92 -61.73 -63.02
C MET A 380 -4.17 -61.80 -64.36
N GLU A 381 -3.27 -60.84 -64.66
CA GLU A 381 -2.41 -60.89 -65.85
C GLU A 381 -1.34 -61.99 -65.78
N GLU A 382 -0.76 -62.24 -64.60
CA GLU A 382 0.19 -63.34 -64.39
C GLU A 382 -0.49 -64.71 -64.56
N GLN A 383 -1.69 -64.90 -63.99
CA GLN A 383 -2.48 -66.13 -64.21
C GLN A 383 -2.81 -66.34 -65.70
N LYS A 384 -3.16 -65.26 -66.40
CA LYS A 384 -3.46 -65.34 -67.84
C LYS A 384 -2.22 -65.70 -68.68
N LYS A 385 -1.04 -65.22 -68.28
CA LYS A 385 0.24 -65.60 -68.91
C LYS A 385 0.65 -67.03 -68.60
N GLU A 386 0.40 -67.53 -67.38
CA GLU A 386 0.65 -68.92 -67.02
C GLU A 386 -0.26 -69.88 -67.81
N GLU A 387 -1.53 -69.51 -68.02
CA GLU A 387 -2.46 -70.25 -68.89
C GLU A 387 -2.02 -70.25 -70.37
N GLU A 388 -1.49 -69.12 -70.88
CA GLU A 388 -0.93 -69.06 -72.24
C GLU A 388 0.38 -69.87 -72.41
N ILE A 389 1.21 -69.95 -71.36
CA ILE A 389 2.46 -70.74 -71.38
C ILE A 389 2.16 -72.24 -71.30
N GLN A 390 1.15 -72.67 -70.52
CA GLN A 390 0.73 -74.08 -70.47
C GLN A 390 0.11 -74.59 -71.78
N ALA A 391 -0.35 -73.70 -72.67
CA ALA A 391 -0.87 -74.08 -73.98
C ALA A 391 0.23 -74.35 -75.04
N MET A 392 1.51 -74.07 -74.76
CA MET A 392 2.56 -74.01 -75.79
C MET A 392 3.64 -75.12 -75.71
N HIS A 393 3.56 -76.09 -74.80
CA HIS A 393 4.49 -77.23 -74.77
C HIS A 393 3.82 -78.55 -74.34
N PRO A 394 3.76 -79.58 -75.22
CA PRO A 394 3.49 -80.96 -74.84
C PRO A 394 4.81 -81.72 -74.66
N SER A 395 4.98 -82.40 -73.52
CA SER A 395 6.01 -83.44 -73.41
C SER A 395 5.69 -84.43 -72.30
N ASP A 396 5.46 -85.68 -72.74
CA ASP A 396 5.62 -86.92 -72.00
C ASP A 396 7.02 -87.03 -71.38
N SER A 397 7.12 -87.62 -70.18
CA SER A 397 7.71 -88.95 -69.99
C SER A 397 8.00 -89.27 -68.52
N SER A 398 7.72 -90.54 -68.24
CA SER A 398 7.99 -91.37 -67.07
C SER A 398 9.43 -91.36 -66.53
N VAL A 399 9.61 -91.58 -65.23
CA VAL A 399 10.12 -92.84 -64.61
C VAL A 399 10.44 -92.64 -63.12
N SER A 400 10.15 -93.69 -62.34
CA SER A 400 10.39 -93.99 -60.92
C SER A 400 11.78 -93.62 -60.38
N THR A 401 12.06 -93.47 -59.07
CA THR A 401 12.07 -94.45 -57.95
C THR A 401 12.73 -93.66 -56.78
N VAL A 402 12.38 -93.69 -55.48
CA VAL A 402 12.63 -94.72 -54.45
C VAL A 402 12.15 -94.12 -53.11
N SER A 403 11.49 -94.93 -52.29
CA SER A 403 11.15 -94.68 -50.89
C SER A 403 12.35 -94.76 -49.94
N THR A 404 12.40 -93.89 -48.94
CA THR A 404 12.94 -94.22 -47.60
C THR A 404 12.18 -93.43 -46.55
N ASP A 405 11.36 -94.15 -45.78
CA ASP A 405 10.91 -93.79 -44.45
C ASP A 405 12.11 -93.63 -43.51
N LEU A 406 12.06 -92.65 -42.59
CA LEU A 406 12.38 -92.87 -41.18
C LEU A 406 11.96 -91.66 -40.33
N GLN A 407 11.20 -91.98 -39.29
CA GLN A 407 10.67 -91.11 -38.23
C GLN A 407 11.79 -90.55 -37.33
N GLU A 408 11.62 -89.33 -36.85
CA GLU A 408 11.40 -89.02 -35.42
C GLU A 408 10.76 -87.64 -35.25
#